data_AF-A0A4Q2D568-F1
#
_entry.id   AF-A0A4Q2D568-F1
#
_cell.length_a   1.000
_cell.length_b   1.000
_cell.length_c   1.000
_cell.angle_alpha   90.00
_cell.angle_beta   90.00
_cell.angle_gamma   90.00
#
_symmetry.space_group_name_H-M   'P 1'
#
loop_
_entity.id
_entity.type
_entity.pdbx_description
1 polymer ?
#
loop_
_entity_poly.entity_id
_entity_poly.type
_entity_poly.pdbx_seq_one_letter_code
_entity_poly.pdbx_strand_id
1 'polypeptide(L)'
;MQDITAKWAQEIDQHASARETIREERAEWDKERSQWKAERRKRESLPEEQMKLELERKCRELEKEKAEEERKKAGSRWQDPQPDEDCLRPGTRRYTAKLENVPAGYNRMKACQETQAWVNGRWVTPTQCDDGGPFDGVLGTWIVDWDEGDCYSSYFLEKGCYGDPL
;
A
#
# COMPACT_ATOMS: atom_id res chain seq x y z
N MET A 1 47.21 66.71 -42.93
CA MET A 1 46.89 65.26 -42.95
C MET A 1 47.45 64.53 -41.73
N GLN A 2 48.69 64.77 -41.27
CA GLN A 2 49.30 64.07 -40.12
C GLN A 2 48.60 64.29 -38.76
N ASP A 3 47.95 65.45 -38.54
CA ASP A 3 47.26 65.77 -37.28
C ASP A 3 45.98 64.94 -37.04
N ILE A 4 45.28 64.56 -38.12
CA ILE A 4 44.04 63.76 -38.02
C ILE A 4 44.38 62.33 -37.60
N THR A 5 45.43 61.75 -38.19
CA THR A 5 45.92 60.41 -37.84
C THR A 5 46.40 60.31 -36.39
N ALA A 6 47.00 61.36 -35.84
CA ALA A 6 47.44 61.38 -34.44
C ALA A 6 46.25 61.39 -33.46
N LYS A 7 45.22 62.19 -33.75
CA LYS A 7 43.99 62.24 -32.94
C LYS A 7 43.23 60.91 -32.96
N TRP A 8 43.10 60.29 -34.13
CA TRP A 8 42.48 58.97 -34.27
C TRP A 8 43.24 57.88 -33.50
N ALA A 9 44.57 57.89 -33.54
CA ALA A 9 45.37 56.94 -32.77
C ALA A 9 45.14 57.09 -31.26
N GLN A 10 45.02 58.33 -30.76
CA GLN A 10 44.73 58.61 -29.35
C GLN A 10 43.31 58.15 -28.95
N GLU A 11 42.30 58.38 -29.80
CA GLU A 11 40.93 57.91 -29.55
C GLU A 11 40.84 56.38 -29.53
N ILE A 12 41.58 55.70 -30.40
CA ILE A 12 41.63 54.22 -30.42
C ILE A 12 42.22 53.69 -29.11
N ASP A 13 43.29 54.30 -28.61
CA ASP A 13 43.93 53.90 -27.35
C ASP A 13 43.01 54.15 -26.14
N GLN A 14 42.33 55.30 -26.12
CA GLN A 14 41.33 55.62 -25.10
C GLN A 14 40.13 54.66 -25.13
N HIS A 15 39.67 54.29 -26.33
CA HIS A 15 38.57 53.34 -26.46
C HIS A 15 39.01 51.91 -26.15
N ALA A 16 40.26 51.55 -26.44
CA ALA A 16 40.83 50.25 -26.08
C ALA A 16 40.95 50.11 -24.56
N SER A 17 41.49 51.12 -23.87
CA SER A 17 41.58 51.14 -22.41
C SER A 17 40.20 51.11 -21.74
N ALA A 18 39.24 51.91 -22.23
CA ALA A 18 37.86 51.89 -21.72
C ALA A 18 37.16 50.53 -21.94
N ARG A 19 37.48 49.80 -23.02
CA ARG A 19 36.93 48.46 -23.25
C ARG A 19 37.54 47.42 -22.33
N GLU A 20 38.81 47.56 -21.99
CA GLU A 20 39.46 46.64 -21.05
C GLU A 20 38.91 46.82 -19.64
N THR A 21 38.69 48.06 -19.18
CA THR A 21 38.06 48.31 -17.87
C THR A 21 36.64 47.73 -17.82
N ILE A 22 35.82 47.96 -18.85
CA ILE A 22 34.48 47.38 -18.94
C ILE A 22 34.54 45.84 -18.94
N ARG A 23 35.55 45.25 -19.59
CA ARG A 23 35.74 43.80 -19.63
C ARG A 23 36.08 43.24 -18.26
N GLU A 24 36.98 43.90 -17.54
CA GLU A 24 37.38 43.53 -16.18
C GLU A 24 36.20 43.65 -15.21
N GLU A 25 35.49 44.77 -15.22
CA GLU A 25 34.29 44.97 -14.41
C GLU A 25 33.25 43.89 -14.72
N ARG A 26 33.00 43.59 -16.00
CA ARG A 26 32.04 42.55 -16.39
C ARG A 26 32.48 41.17 -15.91
N ALA A 27 33.78 40.87 -15.95
CA ALA A 27 34.33 39.63 -15.43
C ALA A 27 34.17 39.52 -13.90
N GLU A 28 34.30 40.62 -13.16
CA GLU A 28 34.03 40.65 -11.72
C GLU A 28 32.54 40.46 -11.43
N TRP A 29 31.66 41.17 -12.14
CA TRP A 29 30.21 40.99 -12.06
C TRP A 29 29.78 39.56 -12.39
N ASP A 30 30.42 38.92 -13.38
CA ASP A 30 30.13 37.54 -13.75
C ASP A 30 30.59 36.54 -12.67
N LYS A 31 31.73 36.80 -12.01
CA LYS A 31 32.17 36.01 -10.85
C LYS A 31 31.20 36.13 -9.69
N GLU A 32 30.82 37.35 -9.32
CA GLU A 32 29.87 37.62 -8.24
C GLU A 32 28.51 36.97 -8.52
N ARG A 33 27.99 37.13 -9.74
CA ARG A 33 26.74 36.51 -10.17
C ARG A 33 26.81 34.99 -10.15
N SER A 34 27.96 34.41 -10.49
CA SER A 34 28.18 32.96 -10.43
C SER A 34 28.22 32.46 -8.98
N GLN A 35 28.89 33.18 -8.08
CA GLN A 35 28.90 32.87 -6.65
C GLN A 35 27.49 32.94 -6.06
N TRP A 36 26.75 34.01 -6.35
CA TRP A 36 25.38 34.20 -5.86
C TRP A 36 24.44 33.09 -6.36
N LYS A 37 24.55 32.70 -7.64
CA LYS A 37 23.80 31.57 -8.19
C LYS A 37 24.14 30.25 -7.49
N ALA A 38 25.41 30.00 -7.20
CA ALA A 38 25.84 28.79 -6.50
C ALA A 38 25.34 28.74 -5.06
N GLU A 39 25.39 29.88 -4.35
CA GLU A 39 24.85 30.01 -2.99
C GLU A 39 23.33 29.81 -2.97
N ARG A 40 22.60 30.43 -3.91
CA ARG A 40 21.15 30.22 -4.06
C ARG A 40 20.82 28.74 -4.29
N ARG A 41 21.55 28.06 -5.18
CA ARG A 41 21.35 26.63 -5.42
C ARG A 41 21.56 25.78 -4.17
N LYS A 42 22.62 26.06 -3.39
CA LYS A 42 22.85 25.37 -2.10
C LYS A 42 21.72 25.64 -1.12
N ARG A 43 21.25 26.88 -1.02
CA ARG A 43 20.14 27.26 -0.15
C ARG A 43 18.83 26.58 -0.55
N GLU A 44 18.59 26.40 -1.84
CA GLU A 44 17.42 25.70 -2.39
C GLU A 44 17.55 24.17 -2.24
N SER A 45 18.75 23.59 -2.34
CA SER A 45 18.95 22.14 -2.21
C SER A 45 18.84 21.64 -0.77
N LEU A 46 19.29 22.41 0.22
CA LEU A 46 19.23 22.03 1.64
C LEU A 46 17.81 21.63 2.11
N PRO A 47 16.74 22.41 1.89
CA PRO A 47 15.38 22.01 2.27
C PRO A 47 14.88 20.81 1.45
N GLU A 48 15.26 20.66 0.18
CA GLU A 48 14.90 19.48 -0.63
C GLU A 48 15.55 18.20 -0.07
N GLU A 49 16.83 18.26 0.30
CA GLU A 49 17.54 17.15 0.93
C GLU A 49 16.96 16.80 2.30
N GLN A 50 16.61 17.81 3.10
CA GLN A 50 15.93 17.60 4.38
C GLN A 50 14.55 16.94 4.18
N MET A 51 13.74 17.46 3.25
CA MET A 51 12.43 16.89 2.94
C MET A 51 12.55 15.45 2.43
N LYS A 52 13.56 15.15 1.61
CA LYS A 52 13.83 13.80 1.13
C LYS A 52 14.18 12.85 2.28
N LEU A 53 15.00 13.31 3.23
CA LEU A 53 15.37 12.52 4.41
C LEU A 53 14.16 12.28 5.32
N GLU A 54 13.31 13.28 5.53
CA GLU A 54 12.06 13.14 6.30
C GLU A 54 11.09 12.17 5.64
N LEU A 55 10.93 12.27 4.31
CA LEU A 55 10.09 11.36 3.56
C LEU A 55 10.61 9.92 3.65
N GLU A 56 11.92 9.71 3.52
CA GLU A 56 12.53 8.39 3.66
C GLU A 56 12.31 7.80 5.07
N ARG A 57 12.46 8.62 6.13
CA ARG A 57 12.15 8.20 7.50
C ARG A 57 10.69 7.77 7.63
N LYS A 58 9.77 8.59 7.11
CA LYS A 58 8.33 8.29 7.15
C LYS A 58 7.99 7.02 6.37
N CYS A 59 8.59 6.81 5.20
CA CYS A 59 8.42 5.57 4.43
C CYS A 59 8.88 4.35 5.25
N ARG A 60 10.05 4.41 5.90
CA ARG A 60 10.54 3.32 6.75
C ARG A 60 9.65 3.06 7.96
N GLU A 61 9.06 4.09 8.56
CA GLU A 61 8.09 3.95 9.64
C GLU A 61 6.81 3.28 9.16
N LEU A 62 6.26 3.71 8.03
CA LEU A 62 5.08 3.09 7.41
C LEU A 62 5.33 1.63 7.01
N GLU A 63 6.53 1.31 6.51
CA GLU A 63 6.92 -0.08 6.22
C GLU A 63 6.97 -0.94 7.48
N LYS A 64 7.50 -0.40 8.58
CA LYS A 64 7.50 -1.10 9.88
C LYS A 64 6.10 -1.32 10.41
N GLU A 65 5.23 -0.31 10.32
CA GLU A 65 3.84 -0.39 10.75
C GLU A 65 3.08 -1.46 9.93
N LYS A 66 3.24 -1.44 8.61
CA LYS A 66 2.69 -2.48 7.72
C LYS A 66 3.23 -3.86 8.04
N ALA A 67 4.54 -4.00 8.25
CA ALA A 67 5.13 -5.29 8.61
C ALA A 67 4.62 -5.79 9.98
N GLU A 68 4.41 -4.90 10.94
CA GLU A 68 3.82 -5.23 12.23
C GLU A 68 2.35 -5.66 12.09
N GLU A 69 1.56 -4.96 11.27
CA GLU A 69 0.18 -5.34 10.96
C GLU A 69 0.13 -6.71 10.28
N GLU A 70 0.98 -6.97 9.29
CA GLU A 70 1.07 -8.27 8.63
C GLU A 70 1.52 -9.38 9.58
N ARG A 71 2.47 -9.10 10.50
CA ARG A 71 2.87 -10.07 11.54
C ARG A 71 1.74 -10.35 12.53
N LYS A 72 0.95 -9.34 12.90
CA LYS A 72 -0.27 -9.52 13.70
C LYS A 72 -1.27 -10.37 12.90
N LYS A 73 -1.47 -10.10 11.63
CA LYS A 73 -2.40 -10.85 10.77
C LYS A 73 -2.00 -12.32 10.60
N ALA A 74 -0.73 -12.61 10.30
CA ALA A 74 -0.22 -13.94 9.96
C ALA A 74 -0.34 -14.98 11.08
N GLY A 75 -0.62 -14.56 12.32
CA GLY A 75 -0.86 -15.48 13.43
C GLY A 75 -2.25 -16.14 13.40
N SER A 76 -3.26 -15.47 12.83
CA SER A 76 -4.66 -15.90 12.95
C SER A 76 -4.96 -17.01 11.93
N ARG A 77 -5.48 -18.14 12.40
CA ARG A 77 -5.89 -19.26 11.54
C ARG A 77 -7.21 -19.86 12.01
N TRP A 78 -7.98 -20.37 11.08
CA TRP A 78 -9.15 -21.19 11.39
C TRP A 78 -8.73 -22.59 11.83
N GLN A 79 -9.43 -23.16 12.80
CA GLN A 79 -9.44 -24.60 12.99
C GLN A 79 -10.06 -25.31 11.78
N ASP A 80 -9.90 -26.63 11.68
CA ASP A 80 -10.52 -27.42 10.63
C ASP A 80 -12.05 -27.24 10.64
N PRO A 81 -12.65 -26.66 9.58
CA PRO A 81 -14.07 -26.38 9.53
C PRO A 81 -14.89 -27.66 9.68
N GLN A 82 -15.77 -27.68 10.70
CA GLN A 82 -16.63 -28.81 10.97
C GLN A 82 -17.98 -28.65 10.27
N PRO A 83 -18.44 -29.66 9.51
CA PRO A 83 -19.78 -29.68 8.96
C PRO A 83 -20.83 -29.85 10.07
N ASP A 84 -21.93 -29.12 9.96
CA ASP A 84 -23.10 -29.39 10.79
C ASP A 84 -23.74 -30.74 10.43
N GLU A 85 -24.30 -31.41 11.45
CA GLU A 85 -25.01 -32.69 11.27
C GLU A 85 -26.21 -32.55 10.34
N ASP A 86 -26.93 -31.43 10.44
CA ASP A 86 -28.12 -31.13 9.64
C ASP A 86 -27.78 -30.33 8.36
N CYS A 87 -28.34 -30.78 7.25
CA CYS A 87 -28.35 -30.02 6.00
C CYS A 87 -29.33 -28.85 6.11
N LEU A 88 -28.89 -27.64 5.73
CA LEU A 88 -29.81 -26.50 5.64
C LEU A 88 -30.82 -26.70 4.51
N ARG A 89 -30.35 -27.21 3.37
CA ARG A 89 -31.12 -27.52 2.16
C ARG A 89 -30.44 -28.65 1.39
N PRO A 90 -31.13 -29.35 0.47
CA PRO A 90 -30.46 -30.31 -0.42
C PRO A 90 -29.29 -29.64 -1.15
N GLY A 91 -28.09 -30.20 -1.00
CA GLY A 91 -26.87 -29.62 -1.57
C GLY A 91 -26.35 -28.35 -0.87
N THR A 92 -26.82 -28.01 0.32
CA THR A 92 -26.30 -26.88 1.10
C THR A 92 -26.08 -27.25 2.56
N ARG A 93 -24.83 -27.11 3.02
CA ARG A 93 -24.42 -27.41 4.39
C ARG A 93 -23.79 -26.20 5.06
N ARG A 94 -23.98 -26.10 6.38
CA ARG A 94 -23.32 -25.12 7.22
C ARG A 94 -22.02 -25.72 7.77
N TYR A 95 -20.94 -24.95 7.66
CA TYR A 95 -19.66 -25.26 8.29
C TYR A 95 -19.37 -24.24 9.37
N THR A 96 -18.81 -24.69 10.48
CA THR A 96 -18.40 -23.84 11.60
C THR A 96 -16.96 -24.11 12.00
N ALA A 97 -16.22 -23.06 12.35
CA ALA A 97 -14.83 -23.16 12.79
C ALA A 97 -14.50 -22.05 13.78
N LYS A 98 -13.60 -22.34 14.73
CA LYS A 98 -13.11 -21.33 15.67
C LYS A 98 -11.83 -20.68 15.16
N LEU A 99 -11.70 -19.38 15.33
CA LEU A 99 -10.52 -18.61 14.97
C LEU A 99 -9.50 -18.68 16.11
N GLU A 100 -8.34 -19.25 15.84
CA GLU A 100 -7.24 -19.37 16.79
C GLU A 100 -6.14 -18.33 16.53
N ASN A 101 -5.34 -18.08 17.58
CA ASN A 101 -4.10 -17.28 17.52
C ASN A 101 -4.32 -15.83 17.06
N VAL A 102 -5.49 -15.26 17.37
CA VAL A 102 -5.74 -13.83 17.21
C VAL A 102 -4.82 -13.05 18.14
N PRO A 103 -3.97 -12.15 17.63
CA PRO A 103 -3.06 -11.38 18.47
C PRO A 103 -3.82 -10.53 19.50
N ALA A 104 -3.25 -10.45 20.70
CA ALA A 104 -3.77 -9.56 21.74
C ALA A 104 -3.82 -8.11 21.25
N GLY A 105 -4.99 -7.48 21.35
CA GLY A 105 -5.23 -6.09 20.92
C GLY A 105 -5.65 -5.92 19.46
N TYR A 106 -5.69 -6.99 18.65
CA TYR A 106 -6.27 -6.93 17.31
C TYR A 106 -7.80 -7.09 17.35
N ASN A 107 -8.51 -6.46 16.42
CA ASN A 107 -9.97 -6.58 16.35
C ASN A 107 -10.35 -7.98 15.85
N ARG A 108 -10.91 -8.80 16.75
CA ARG A 108 -11.24 -10.21 16.48
C ARG A 108 -12.27 -10.38 15.37
N MET A 109 -13.21 -9.44 15.24
CA MET A 109 -14.24 -9.46 14.21
C MET A 109 -13.65 -9.13 12.83
N LYS A 110 -12.71 -8.17 12.78
CA LYS A 110 -11.97 -7.86 11.55
C LYS A 110 -11.13 -9.06 11.11
N ALA A 111 -10.45 -9.71 12.05
CA ALA A 111 -9.69 -10.94 11.77
C ALA A 111 -10.60 -12.04 11.19
N CYS A 112 -11.81 -12.20 11.72
CA CYS A 112 -12.74 -13.20 11.20
C CYS A 112 -13.16 -12.94 9.74
N GLN A 113 -13.52 -11.71 9.40
CA GLN A 113 -13.98 -11.38 8.05
C GLN A 113 -12.86 -11.45 7.00
N GLU A 114 -11.61 -11.17 7.39
CA GLU A 114 -10.47 -11.15 6.48
C GLU A 114 -9.75 -12.51 6.35
N THR A 115 -9.89 -13.41 7.35
CA THR A 115 -9.20 -14.71 7.34
C THR A 115 -9.96 -15.72 6.50
N GLN A 116 -9.31 -16.28 5.50
CA GLN A 116 -9.87 -17.34 4.66
C GLN A 116 -9.66 -18.71 5.32
N ALA A 117 -10.68 -19.58 5.23
CA ALA A 117 -10.59 -20.99 5.62
C ALA A 117 -10.58 -21.88 4.38
N TRP A 118 -9.95 -23.04 4.49
CA TRP A 118 -10.05 -24.09 3.47
C TRP A 118 -11.30 -24.92 3.72
N VAL A 119 -12.34 -24.73 2.91
CA VAL A 119 -13.62 -25.45 3.01
C VAL A 119 -13.93 -26.12 1.68
N ASN A 120 -14.13 -27.44 1.68
CA ASN A 120 -14.45 -28.25 0.49
C ASN A 120 -13.61 -27.89 -0.75
N GLY A 121 -12.28 -27.89 -0.58
CA GLY A 121 -11.33 -27.69 -1.68
C GLY A 121 -11.13 -26.24 -2.16
N ARG A 122 -11.68 -25.24 -1.44
CA ARG A 122 -11.54 -23.82 -1.79
C ARG A 122 -11.22 -22.95 -0.58
N TRP A 123 -10.45 -21.89 -0.81
CA TRP A 123 -10.25 -20.82 0.17
C TRP A 123 -11.44 -19.87 0.16
N VAL A 124 -12.18 -19.80 1.26
CA VAL A 124 -13.39 -18.97 1.38
C VAL A 124 -13.40 -18.20 2.71
N THR A 125 -13.85 -16.95 2.65
CA THR A 125 -14.11 -16.14 3.84
C THR A 125 -15.45 -16.54 4.48
N PRO A 126 -15.59 -16.43 5.81
CA PRO A 126 -16.84 -16.77 6.48
C PRO A 126 -17.99 -15.88 6.03
N THR A 127 -19.18 -16.47 5.94
CA THR A 127 -20.44 -15.76 5.67
C THR A 127 -20.90 -14.97 6.89
N GLN A 128 -20.66 -15.52 8.08
CA GLN A 128 -21.01 -14.91 9.36
C GLN A 128 -19.89 -15.12 10.38
N CYS A 129 -19.72 -14.11 11.24
CA CYS A 129 -18.76 -14.09 12.33
C CYS A 129 -19.51 -13.80 13.63
N ASP A 130 -19.36 -14.65 14.63
CA ASP A 130 -19.96 -14.47 15.95
C ASP A 130 -18.85 -14.42 17.01
N ASP A 131 -18.88 -13.39 17.87
CA ASP A 131 -17.96 -13.28 19.01
C ASP A 131 -18.49 -14.13 20.17
N GLY A 132 -17.94 -15.34 20.33
CA GLY A 132 -18.22 -16.24 21.45
C GLY A 132 -17.59 -15.78 22.77
N GLY A 133 -16.90 -14.62 22.78
CA GLY A 133 -16.39 -13.98 23.97
C GLY A 133 -14.96 -14.38 24.34
N PRO A 134 -14.52 -14.07 25.57
CA PRO A 134 -13.13 -14.22 26.00
C PRO A 134 -12.61 -15.66 26.03
N PHE A 135 -13.51 -16.64 26.25
CA PHE A 135 -13.16 -18.05 26.42
C PHE A 135 -13.40 -18.89 25.18
N ASP A 136 -14.43 -18.56 24.39
CA ASP A 136 -14.82 -19.38 23.23
C ASP A 136 -14.27 -18.87 21.90
N GLY A 137 -13.70 -17.66 21.89
CA GLY A 137 -13.08 -17.05 20.71
C GLY A 137 -14.11 -16.57 19.69
N VAL A 138 -13.67 -16.35 18.45
CA VAL A 138 -14.58 -15.99 17.35
C VAL A 138 -14.94 -17.22 16.56
N LEU A 139 -16.24 -17.41 16.34
CA LEU A 139 -16.80 -18.50 15.53
C LEU A 139 -17.09 -17.96 14.12
N GLY A 140 -16.48 -18.59 13.12
CA GLY A 140 -16.80 -18.37 11.72
C GLY A 140 -17.83 -19.39 11.25
N THR A 141 -18.77 -18.94 10.44
CA THR A 141 -19.78 -19.79 9.80
C THR A 141 -19.71 -19.61 8.29
N TRP A 142 -19.66 -20.71 7.54
CA TRP A 142 -19.74 -20.75 6.08
C TRP A 142 -20.99 -21.49 5.65
N ILE A 143 -21.75 -20.92 4.73
CA ILE A 143 -22.84 -21.60 4.05
C ILE A 143 -22.28 -22.06 2.70
N VAL A 144 -22.11 -23.36 2.54
CA VAL A 144 -21.51 -23.98 1.35
C VAL A 144 -22.61 -24.65 0.54
N ASP A 145 -22.79 -24.21 -0.70
CA ASP A 145 -23.76 -24.74 -1.67
C ASP A 145 -23.10 -25.48 -2.84
N TRP A 146 -21.79 -25.74 -2.77
CA TRP A 146 -21.04 -26.52 -3.76
C TRP A 146 -20.46 -27.79 -3.15
N ASP A 147 -20.37 -28.85 -3.96
CA ASP A 147 -19.72 -30.12 -3.62
C ASP A 147 -20.33 -30.86 -2.40
N GLU A 148 -21.57 -30.50 -2.02
CA GLU A 148 -22.36 -31.14 -0.96
C GLU A 148 -23.31 -32.21 -1.51
N GLY A 149 -22.79 -33.07 -2.41
CA GLY A 149 -23.58 -34.13 -3.05
C GLY A 149 -24.19 -35.14 -2.09
N ASP A 150 -23.64 -35.26 -0.87
CA ASP A 150 -24.13 -36.18 0.17
C ASP A 150 -25.13 -35.52 1.13
N CYS A 151 -25.39 -34.21 1.00
CA CYS A 151 -26.29 -33.48 1.89
C CYS A 151 -27.73 -33.54 1.39
N TYR A 152 -28.39 -34.69 1.60
CA TYR A 152 -29.81 -34.87 1.36
C TYR A 152 -30.56 -34.97 2.69
N SER A 153 -31.56 -34.10 2.91
CA SER A 153 -32.49 -34.34 4.01
C SER A 153 -33.37 -35.55 3.68
N SER A 154 -33.52 -36.48 4.62
CA SER A 154 -34.39 -37.66 4.48
C SER A 154 -35.84 -37.29 4.13
N TYR A 155 -36.26 -36.07 4.48
CA TYR A 155 -37.55 -35.46 4.12
C TYR A 155 -37.77 -35.28 2.60
N PHE A 156 -36.71 -35.24 1.78
CA PHE A 156 -36.82 -35.12 0.31
C PHE A 156 -36.91 -36.45 -0.42
N LEU A 157 -36.48 -37.56 0.20
CA LEU A 157 -36.55 -38.91 -0.40
C LEU A 157 -37.95 -39.53 -0.33
N GLU A 158 -38.80 -39.12 0.61
CA GLU A 158 -40.18 -39.64 0.72
C GLU A 158 -41.15 -39.06 -0.32
N LYS A 159 -40.84 -37.91 -0.92
CA LYS A 159 -41.61 -37.35 -2.03
C LYS A 159 -41.03 -37.86 -3.35
N GLY A 160 -41.21 -39.16 -3.58
CA GLY A 160 -40.84 -39.81 -4.84
C GLY A 160 -41.35 -38.99 -6.04
N CYS A 161 -40.44 -38.65 -6.95
CA CYS A 161 -40.80 -38.15 -8.27
C CYS A 161 -41.44 -39.31 -9.05
N TYR A 162 -42.75 -39.51 -8.91
CA TYR A 162 -43.53 -40.27 -9.88
C TYR A 162 -43.69 -39.40 -11.13
N GLY A 163 -42.65 -39.38 -11.95
CA GLY A 163 -42.80 -39.13 -13.38
C GLY A 163 -43.21 -40.44 -14.01
N ASP A 164 -44.52 -40.67 -14.15
CA ASP A 164 -45.05 -41.73 -15.01
C ASP A 164 -44.57 -41.50 -16.45
N PRO A 165 -43.90 -42.48 -17.09
CA PRO A 165 -43.69 -42.45 -18.52
C PRO A 165 -44.87 -43.15 -19.21
N LEU A 166 -45.69 -42.38 -19.91
CA LEU A 166 -46.50 -42.87 -21.04
C LEU A 166 -46.35 -41.92 -22.23
#